data_AF-A0AAU0PPC8-F1
#
_entry.id   AF-A0AAU0PPC8-F1
#
_cell.length_a   1.000
_cell.length_b   1.000
_cell.length_c   1.000
_cell.angle_alpha   90.00
_cell.angle_beta   90.00
_cell.angle_gamma   90.00
#
_symmetry.space_group_name_H-M   'P 1'
#
loop_
_entity.id
_entity.type
_entity.pdbx_description
1 polymer ?
#
loop_
_entity_poly.entity_id
_entity_poly.type
_entity_poly.pdbx_seq_one_letter_code
_entity_poly.pdbx_strand_id
1 'polypeptide(L)'
;MSKNESSYRVDLHILDHAETIYNSIDEYNPLKHKAHFKCSIDTSQLIANGFNSKDKINNVMKLMLDEIINTKYTFRVKTREYVDKNGNKKEYFSNKSFELSSDTLAAYHNRAFNSDIDFDNIEPHFHLLFNSTKHTGLNYYHLKKHLSNIASKYNLVFHFDEEKDRSVNKFQGLMEKCSRFSWFTQKMTDKQVINYVNSKGDDLTKNLELLYDYATATGNLQFYIKAMNNIKKRLTRLNLDFEFRSNNIKDIYPIPIDEITNETLIAIANKDKVKLKELMTRDNFLARDYIKYTNGFQSTIIEELKKRDYIFPLIASNDLILDNMKGRSKSSSNVKSDDKYLSFNNAVKNDILEALKYAKNEVELKDILNNFGYKDLGFRNQNIQSKRKKTGLKFNYEDKSYTVYFNQIGLDDSTILFHLQNNTKANIVNSLDYSKKSNIQNLKFFNSYQNKIFKDIYNLESDIDLSRYYISQENDNVKFTSKDKNIEIEDRIEEILSTENITDEDAKLIAQLMLQKGWTDIKKVNFNESSKEFIKKIKDEFEKDNSQR
;
A
#
# COMPACT_ATOMS: atom_id res chain seq x y z
N MET A 1 -21.67 6.88 -36.60
CA MET A 1 -20.51 6.34 -35.84
C MET A 1 -19.34 6.22 -36.80
N SER A 2 -18.45 7.21 -36.86
CA SER A 2 -17.25 7.15 -37.70
C SER A 2 -16.06 6.61 -36.91
N LYS A 3 -15.55 5.47 -37.38
CA LYS A 3 -14.20 4.96 -37.14
C LYS A 3 -13.20 6.00 -37.64
N ASN A 4 -12.56 6.70 -36.72
CA ASN A 4 -11.24 7.32 -36.86
C ASN A 4 -10.76 7.63 -35.44
N GLU A 5 -10.57 6.58 -34.64
CA GLU A 5 -9.60 6.65 -33.54
C GLU A 5 -8.25 6.77 -34.23
N SER A 6 -7.71 7.98 -34.32
CA SER A 6 -6.29 8.20 -34.58
C SER A 6 -5.52 7.30 -33.61
N SER A 7 -4.93 6.21 -34.10
CA SER A 7 -4.17 5.28 -33.28
C SER A 7 -3.12 6.08 -32.54
N TYR A 8 -3.24 6.18 -31.21
CA TYR A 8 -2.28 6.90 -30.37
C TYR A 8 -0.88 6.35 -30.67
N ARG A 9 -0.04 7.17 -31.33
CA ARG A 9 1.34 6.85 -31.66
C ARG A 9 2.18 6.98 -30.40
N VAL A 10 2.27 5.88 -29.65
CA VAL A 10 3.01 5.81 -28.37
C VAL A 10 4.45 6.23 -28.55
N ASP A 11 5.07 5.90 -29.69
CA ASP A 11 6.43 6.29 -30.05
C ASP A 11 6.60 7.82 -30.11
N LEU A 12 5.68 8.54 -30.75
CA LEU A 12 5.74 10.00 -30.80
C LEU A 12 5.64 10.61 -29.40
N HIS A 13 4.76 10.10 -28.54
CA HIS A 13 4.67 10.54 -27.15
C HIS A 13 5.98 10.32 -26.35
N ILE A 14 6.71 9.25 -26.64
CA ILE A 14 7.98 8.93 -25.97
C ILE A 14 9.12 9.81 -26.49
N LEU A 15 9.14 10.11 -27.78
CA LEU A 15 10.16 10.99 -28.36
C LEU A 15 9.95 12.45 -27.96
N ASP A 16 8.72 12.80 -27.63
CA ASP A 16 8.36 14.17 -27.38
C ASP A 16 8.76 14.66 -25.98
N HIS A 17 9.41 15.81 -25.93
CA HIS A 17 9.94 16.43 -24.71
C HIS A 17 10.84 15.51 -23.86
N ALA A 18 11.47 14.52 -24.49
CA ALA A 18 12.44 13.65 -23.83
C ALA A 18 13.75 14.41 -23.61
N GLU A 19 14.28 14.31 -22.40
CA GLU A 19 15.60 14.84 -22.04
C GLU A 19 16.72 13.96 -22.60
N THR A 20 16.47 12.65 -22.76
CA THR A 20 17.41 11.70 -23.35
C THR A 20 16.65 10.57 -24.03
N ILE A 21 17.10 10.18 -25.21
CA ILE A 21 16.48 9.14 -26.04
C ILE A 21 17.54 8.10 -26.41
N TYR A 22 17.19 6.84 -26.26
CA TYR A 22 17.88 5.70 -26.86
C TYR A 22 16.89 4.98 -27.78
N ASN A 23 17.18 4.96 -29.08
CA ASN A 23 16.33 4.29 -30.06
C ASN A 23 17.14 3.27 -30.86
N SER A 24 16.85 1.99 -30.65
CA SER A 24 17.41 0.88 -31.42
C SER A 24 16.36 0.12 -32.24
N ILE A 25 15.21 0.76 -32.50
CA ILE A 25 14.20 0.26 -33.42
C ILE A 25 14.54 0.76 -34.82
N ASP A 26 14.98 -0.14 -35.70
CA ASP A 26 15.31 0.18 -37.10
C ASP A 26 14.05 0.61 -37.89
N GLU A 27 12.95 -0.13 -37.75
CA GLU A 27 11.66 0.19 -38.37
C GLU A 27 10.51 0.04 -37.37
N TYR A 28 9.85 1.16 -37.03
CA TYR A 28 8.74 1.14 -36.09
C TYR A 28 7.50 0.45 -36.67
N ASN A 29 7.22 -0.74 -36.14
CA ASN A 29 5.98 -1.47 -36.39
C ASN A 29 5.04 -1.45 -35.16
N PRO A 30 3.87 -0.77 -35.20
CA PRO A 30 2.95 -0.66 -34.06
C PRO A 30 2.29 -1.98 -33.62
N LEU A 31 2.29 -3.01 -34.48
CA LEU A 31 1.78 -4.34 -34.13
C LEU A 31 2.80 -5.16 -33.32
N LYS A 32 4.10 -4.90 -33.56
CA LYS A 32 5.22 -5.53 -32.83
C LYS A 32 5.58 -4.73 -31.57
N HIS A 33 5.82 -3.43 -31.73
CA HIS A 33 6.23 -2.47 -30.70
C HIS A 33 5.02 -1.89 -29.98
N LYS A 34 4.36 -2.74 -29.20
CA LYS A 34 3.16 -2.38 -28.40
C LYS A 34 3.37 -2.52 -26.90
N ALA A 35 4.49 -3.10 -26.46
CA ALA A 35 4.79 -3.23 -25.04
C ALA A 35 5.38 -1.90 -24.53
N HIS A 36 4.52 -1.08 -23.93
CA HIS A 36 4.90 0.19 -23.32
C HIS A 36 4.96 0.05 -21.80
N PHE A 37 6.11 0.38 -21.23
CA PHE A 37 6.33 0.42 -19.79
C PHE A 37 6.75 1.82 -19.36
N LYS A 38 6.16 2.31 -18.27
CA LYS A 38 6.48 3.60 -17.65
C LYS A 38 6.82 3.40 -16.18
N CYS A 39 7.88 4.04 -15.71
CA CYS A 39 8.22 4.09 -14.29
C CYS A 39 8.78 5.45 -13.89
N SER A 40 8.61 5.85 -12.63
CA SER A 40 9.06 7.13 -12.09
C SER A 40 9.76 6.95 -10.75
N ILE A 41 10.61 7.93 -10.43
CA ILE A 41 11.25 8.07 -9.12
C ILE A 41 10.83 9.41 -8.54
N ASP A 42 10.48 9.40 -7.25
CA ASP A 42 10.09 10.59 -6.52
C ASP A 42 11.26 11.58 -6.40
N THR A 43 11.04 12.84 -6.78
CA THR A 43 12.06 13.89 -6.69
C THR A 43 12.52 14.10 -5.25
N SER A 44 11.64 13.94 -4.24
CA SER A 44 12.05 14.07 -2.84
C SER A 44 13.05 12.98 -2.41
N GLN A 45 12.90 11.77 -2.94
CA GLN A 45 13.83 10.66 -2.71
C GLN A 45 15.19 10.92 -3.38
N LEU A 46 15.19 11.50 -4.58
CA LEU A 46 16.42 11.90 -5.27
C LEU A 46 17.17 12.95 -4.46
N ILE A 47 16.47 13.97 -3.97
CA ILE A 47 17.05 15.01 -3.10
C ILE A 47 17.60 14.39 -1.80
N ALA A 48 16.85 13.50 -1.15
CA ALA A 48 17.26 12.82 0.08
C ALA A 48 18.50 11.91 -0.08
N ASN A 49 18.77 11.45 -1.30
CA ASN A 49 19.97 10.69 -1.65
C ASN A 49 21.11 11.56 -2.20
N GLY A 50 21.03 12.88 -2.06
CA GLY A 50 22.10 13.82 -2.43
C GLY A 50 22.02 14.35 -3.86
N PHE A 51 21.04 13.93 -4.65
CA PHE A 51 20.76 14.47 -5.99
C PHE A 51 19.88 15.73 -5.87
N ASN A 52 20.43 16.77 -5.26
CA ASN A 52 19.70 17.95 -4.78
C ASN A 52 19.64 19.13 -5.77
N SER A 53 19.92 18.89 -7.05
CA SER A 53 19.84 19.91 -8.12
C SER A 53 19.40 19.27 -9.43
N LYS A 54 18.87 20.09 -10.35
CA LYS A 54 18.41 19.62 -11.67
C LYS A 54 19.50 18.85 -12.41
N ASP A 55 20.72 19.35 -12.44
CA ASP A 55 21.86 18.70 -13.11
C ASP A 55 22.21 17.35 -12.47
N LYS A 56 22.27 17.28 -11.14
CA LYS A 56 22.54 16.02 -10.44
C LYS A 56 21.46 14.98 -10.71
N ILE A 57 20.18 15.38 -10.72
CA ILE A 57 19.07 14.46 -11.03
C ILE A 57 19.15 14.02 -12.49
N ASN A 58 19.32 14.95 -13.43
CA ASN A 58 19.45 14.61 -14.85
C ASN A 58 20.62 13.64 -15.07
N ASN A 59 21.77 13.88 -14.43
CA ASN A 59 22.94 13.02 -14.55
C ASN A 59 22.68 11.60 -14.02
N VAL A 60 22.14 11.44 -12.81
CA VAL A 60 21.86 10.10 -12.27
C VAL A 60 20.79 9.37 -13.08
N MET A 61 19.76 10.08 -13.55
CA MET A 61 18.70 9.47 -14.37
C MET A 61 19.22 9.03 -15.74
N LYS A 62 20.11 9.81 -16.38
CA LYS A 62 20.78 9.44 -17.64
C LYS A 62 21.68 8.21 -17.47
N LEU A 63 22.48 8.17 -16.40
CA LEU A 63 23.34 7.02 -16.08
C LEU A 63 22.52 5.76 -15.81
N MET A 64 21.44 5.88 -15.03
CA MET A 64 20.51 4.77 -14.80
C MET A 64 19.88 4.28 -16.09
N LEU A 65 19.43 5.18 -16.98
CA LEU A 65 18.86 4.79 -18.26
C LEU A 65 19.87 4.04 -19.12
N ASP A 66 21.10 4.53 -19.21
CA ASP A 66 22.18 3.87 -19.95
C ASP A 66 22.44 2.44 -19.41
N GLU A 67 22.55 2.29 -18.09
CA GLU A 67 22.70 0.97 -17.47
C GLU A 67 21.51 0.05 -17.73
N ILE A 68 20.28 0.57 -17.71
CA ILE A 68 19.05 -0.18 -17.98
C ILE A 68 19.08 -0.78 -19.38
N ILE A 69 19.53 0.01 -20.35
CA ILE A 69 19.60 -0.38 -21.76
C ILE A 69 20.74 -1.36 -22.02
N ASN A 70 21.93 -1.09 -21.47
CA ASN A 70 23.15 -1.83 -21.78
C ASN A 70 23.36 -3.09 -20.92
N THR A 71 22.55 -3.31 -19.89
CA THR A 71 22.67 -4.49 -19.03
C THR A 71 21.70 -5.59 -19.45
N LYS A 72 22.24 -6.76 -19.81
CA LYS A 72 21.45 -7.98 -20.05
C LYS A 72 20.91 -8.54 -18.73
N TYR A 73 19.59 -8.67 -18.62
CA TYR A 73 18.96 -9.27 -17.45
C TYR A 73 18.74 -10.77 -17.64
N THR A 74 19.23 -11.59 -16.71
CA THR A 74 19.12 -13.06 -16.74
C THR A 74 18.33 -13.55 -15.54
N PHE A 75 17.45 -14.53 -15.75
CA PHE A 75 16.59 -15.10 -14.71
C PHE A 75 16.29 -16.57 -14.96
N ARG A 76 15.97 -17.30 -13.89
CA ARG A 76 15.58 -18.71 -13.95
C ARG A 76 14.09 -18.87 -14.06
N VAL A 77 13.65 -19.76 -14.95
CA VAL A 77 12.24 -20.15 -15.11
C VAL A 77 12.13 -21.64 -14.91
N LYS A 78 11.19 -22.08 -14.06
CA LYS A 78 10.86 -23.50 -13.91
C LYS A 78 10.25 -24.00 -15.21
N THR A 79 10.87 -25.01 -15.81
CA THR A 79 10.46 -25.57 -17.11
C THR A 79 9.74 -26.89 -16.98
N ARG A 80 10.10 -27.71 -16.00
CA ARG A 80 9.50 -29.02 -15.75
C ARG A 80 9.53 -29.35 -14.26
N GLU A 81 8.55 -30.11 -13.83
CA GLU A 81 8.51 -30.80 -12.55
C GLU A 81 8.15 -32.25 -12.84
N TYR A 82 8.92 -33.20 -12.30
CA TYR A 82 8.52 -34.61 -12.32
C TYR A 82 8.92 -35.30 -11.02
N VAL A 83 8.20 -36.37 -10.70
CA VAL A 83 8.46 -37.22 -9.54
C VAL A 83 9.33 -38.38 -10.00
N ASP A 84 10.51 -38.53 -9.41
CA ASP A 84 11.39 -39.64 -9.75
C ASP A 84 10.85 -41.00 -9.25
N LYS A 85 11.55 -42.07 -9.62
CA LYS A 85 11.18 -43.46 -9.29
C LYS A 85 11.10 -43.72 -7.77
N ASN A 86 11.68 -42.84 -6.97
CA ASN A 86 11.74 -42.92 -5.51
C ASN A 86 10.78 -41.94 -4.83
N GLY A 87 9.89 -41.27 -5.59
CA GLY A 87 8.91 -40.33 -5.05
C GLY A 87 9.44 -38.90 -4.84
N ASN A 88 10.66 -38.56 -5.26
CA ASN A 88 11.20 -37.21 -5.06
C ASN A 88 10.76 -36.28 -6.19
N LYS A 89 10.20 -35.11 -5.82
CA LYS A 89 9.97 -34.02 -6.77
C LYS A 89 11.30 -33.43 -7.26
N LYS A 90 11.56 -33.55 -8.55
CA LYS A 90 12.68 -32.94 -9.25
C LYS A 90 12.16 -31.75 -10.06
N GLU A 91 12.68 -30.57 -9.76
CA GLU A 91 12.38 -29.34 -10.50
C GLU A 91 13.52 -29.01 -11.45
N TYR A 92 13.18 -28.68 -12.70
CA TYR A 92 14.14 -28.26 -13.71
C TYR A 92 13.89 -26.80 -14.04
N PHE A 93 14.99 -26.06 -14.17
CA PHE A 93 14.99 -24.64 -14.47
C PHE A 93 15.80 -24.39 -15.74
N SER A 94 15.33 -23.48 -16.59
CA SER A 94 16.15 -22.90 -17.65
C SER A 94 16.51 -21.45 -17.31
N ASN A 95 17.70 -21.04 -17.74
CA ASN A 95 18.07 -19.63 -17.73
C ASN A 95 17.45 -18.97 -18.96
N LYS A 96 16.64 -17.93 -18.73
CA LYS A 96 16.17 -17.01 -19.76
C LYS A 96 16.82 -15.65 -19.55
N SER A 97 16.84 -14.84 -20.59
CA SER A 97 17.33 -13.47 -20.51
C SER A 97 16.57 -12.56 -21.46
N PHE A 98 16.62 -11.26 -21.19
CA PHE A 98 16.26 -10.23 -22.16
C PHE A 98 17.29 -9.09 -22.09
N GLU A 99 17.37 -8.31 -23.15
CA GLU A 99 18.16 -7.10 -23.27
C GLU A 99 17.30 -5.98 -23.87
N LEU A 100 17.63 -4.73 -23.55
CA LEU A 100 16.94 -3.54 -24.04
C LEU A 100 17.81 -2.71 -24.99
N SER A 101 19.05 -3.12 -25.26
CA SER A 101 19.96 -2.47 -26.21
C SER A 101 19.50 -2.60 -27.66
N SER A 102 18.75 -3.66 -27.99
CA SER A 102 18.19 -3.92 -29.32
C SER A 102 16.66 -3.79 -29.33
N ASP A 103 16.07 -3.40 -30.47
CA ASP A 103 14.62 -3.44 -30.70
C ASP A 103 13.79 -2.73 -29.61
N THR A 104 14.30 -1.59 -29.13
CA THR A 104 13.74 -0.82 -28.01
C THR A 104 13.88 0.68 -28.25
N LEU A 105 12.80 1.42 -27.99
CA LEU A 105 12.81 2.87 -27.83
C LEU A 105 12.67 3.18 -26.33
N ALA A 106 13.65 3.86 -25.78
CA ALA A 106 13.70 4.25 -24.38
C ALA A 106 13.93 5.75 -24.26
N ALA A 107 13.24 6.39 -23.32
CA ALA A 107 13.40 7.81 -23.08
C ALA A 107 13.33 8.15 -21.60
N TYR A 108 14.12 9.15 -21.21
CA TYR A 108 14.04 9.84 -19.93
C TYR A 108 13.32 11.17 -20.13
N HIS A 109 12.34 11.44 -19.28
CA HIS A 109 11.63 12.72 -19.25
C HIS A 109 11.72 13.34 -17.85
N ASN A 110 11.96 14.65 -17.85
CA ASN A 110 11.98 15.49 -16.66
C ASN A 110 10.98 16.65 -16.74
N ARG A 111 10.23 16.79 -17.84
CA ARG A 111 9.28 17.88 -18.08
C ARG A 111 7.96 17.35 -18.65
N ALA A 112 6.89 18.12 -18.48
CA ALA A 112 5.59 17.80 -19.03
C ALA A 112 5.49 18.17 -20.52
N PHE A 113 4.60 17.51 -21.25
CA PHE A 113 4.37 17.70 -22.70
C PHE A 113 4.07 19.16 -23.13
N ASN A 114 3.65 20.05 -22.24
CA ASN A 114 3.36 21.45 -22.58
C ASN A 114 4.21 22.42 -21.76
N SER A 115 5.41 21.99 -21.34
CA SER A 115 6.28 22.80 -20.50
C SER A 115 7.72 22.80 -21.00
N ASP A 116 8.24 24.01 -21.17
CA ASP A 116 9.67 24.25 -21.42
C ASP A 116 10.49 24.28 -20.11
N ILE A 117 9.83 24.08 -18.96
CA ILE A 117 10.45 24.15 -17.64
C ILE A 117 10.78 22.74 -17.14
N ASP A 118 12.07 22.50 -16.90
CA ASP A 118 12.55 21.25 -16.28
C ASP A 118 11.94 21.07 -14.89
N PHE A 119 11.45 19.85 -14.63
CA PHE A 119 10.77 19.41 -13.42
C PHE A 119 9.41 20.08 -13.19
N ASP A 120 8.78 20.60 -14.25
CA ASP A 120 7.45 21.18 -14.14
C ASP A 120 6.37 20.12 -13.95
N ASN A 121 5.84 20.08 -12.73
CA ASN A 121 4.66 19.31 -12.34
C ASN A 121 4.74 17.81 -12.65
N ILE A 122 5.93 17.26 -12.87
CA ILE A 122 6.14 15.86 -13.22
C ILE A 122 7.31 15.27 -12.44
N GLU A 123 7.16 14.01 -12.00
CA GLU A 123 8.28 13.27 -11.44
C GLU A 123 9.19 12.77 -12.58
N PRO A 124 10.52 12.75 -12.40
CA PRO A 124 11.43 12.20 -13.39
C PRO A 124 11.10 10.73 -13.66
N HIS A 125 10.99 10.37 -14.93
CA HIS A 125 10.46 9.07 -15.33
C HIS A 125 11.05 8.54 -16.63
N PHE A 126 11.00 7.22 -16.77
CA PHE A 126 11.40 6.51 -17.98
C PHE A 126 10.17 5.98 -18.72
N HIS A 127 10.29 6.01 -20.04
CA HIS A 127 9.43 5.29 -20.96
C HIS A 127 10.26 4.24 -21.69
N LEU A 128 9.74 3.02 -21.80
CA LEU A 128 10.33 1.91 -22.54
C LEU A 128 9.27 1.34 -23.48
N LEU A 129 9.56 1.30 -24.78
CA LEU A 129 8.73 0.72 -25.81
C LEU A 129 9.52 -0.33 -26.57
N PHE A 130 9.04 -1.56 -26.57
CA PHE A 130 9.75 -2.67 -27.17
C PHE A 130 8.80 -3.71 -27.74
N ASN A 131 9.37 -4.69 -28.44
CA ASN A 131 8.61 -5.82 -28.95
C ASN A 131 8.05 -6.70 -27.82
N SER A 132 6.75 -6.95 -27.86
CA SER A 132 6.04 -7.75 -26.85
C SER A 132 6.54 -9.19 -26.69
N THR A 133 7.35 -9.71 -27.62
CA THR A 133 7.97 -11.03 -27.52
C THR A 133 9.15 -11.08 -26.55
N LYS A 134 9.75 -9.94 -26.17
CA LYS A 134 10.84 -9.91 -25.18
C LYS A 134 10.37 -10.54 -23.86
N HIS A 135 11.20 -11.39 -23.28
CA HIS A 135 10.86 -12.18 -22.10
C HIS A 135 10.92 -11.37 -20.79
N THR A 136 10.16 -10.28 -20.69
CA THR A 136 10.11 -9.38 -19.52
C THR A 136 9.28 -9.92 -18.35
N GLY A 137 8.71 -11.12 -18.49
CA GLY A 137 7.83 -11.76 -17.51
C GLY A 137 6.40 -11.24 -17.53
N LEU A 138 5.48 -12.01 -16.92
CA LEU A 138 4.07 -11.63 -16.79
C LEU A 138 3.98 -10.28 -16.05
N ASN A 139 3.18 -9.35 -16.57
CA ASN A 139 3.02 -7.99 -16.03
C ASN A 139 4.36 -7.26 -15.81
N TYR A 140 5.34 -7.54 -16.66
CA TYR A 140 6.69 -6.96 -16.62
C TYR A 140 7.48 -7.31 -15.35
N TYR A 141 7.21 -8.46 -14.71
CA TYR A 141 7.86 -8.84 -13.45
C TYR A 141 9.40 -8.82 -13.50
N HIS A 142 10.00 -9.38 -14.54
CA HIS A 142 11.46 -9.42 -14.67
C HIS A 142 12.04 -8.06 -15.09
N LEU A 143 11.31 -7.27 -15.89
CA LEU A 143 11.68 -5.89 -16.18
C LEU A 143 11.68 -5.03 -14.91
N LYS A 144 10.66 -5.16 -14.06
CA LYS A 144 10.60 -4.46 -12.77
C LYS A 144 11.82 -4.80 -11.92
N LYS A 145 12.16 -6.09 -11.77
CA LYS A 145 13.37 -6.51 -11.04
C LYS A 145 14.66 -5.95 -11.63
N HIS A 146 14.78 -5.94 -12.96
CA HIS A 146 15.93 -5.34 -13.63
C HIS A 146 16.10 -3.87 -13.26
N LEU A 147 15.01 -3.11 -13.38
CA LEU A 147 14.94 -1.71 -12.98
C LEU A 147 15.28 -1.52 -11.48
N SER A 148 14.73 -2.35 -10.58
CA SER A 148 15.04 -2.31 -9.15
C SER A 148 16.53 -2.52 -8.87
N ASN A 149 17.15 -3.50 -9.53
CA ASN A 149 18.56 -3.84 -9.34
C ASN A 149 19.51 -2.72 -9.77
N ILE A 150 19.11 -1.92 -10.76
CA ILE A 150 19.91 -0.77 -11.20
C ILE A 150 19.67 0.41 -10.25
N ALA A 151 18.42 0.71 -9.91
CA ALA A 151 18.08 1.79 -8.99
C ALA A 151 18.74 1.63 -7.61
N SER A 152 18.85 0.40 -7.11
CA SER A 152 19.47 0.12 -5.81
C SER A 152 20.95 0.50 -5.73
N LYS A 153 21.69 0.49 -6.85
CA LYS A 153 23.08 0.97 -6.91
C LYS A 153 23.21 2.46 -6.55
N TYR A 154 22.11 3.21 -6.73
CA TYR A 154 22.01 4.64 -6.47
C TYR A 154 21.23 4.95 -5.17
N ASN A 155 20.92 3.93 -4.36
CA ASN A 155 20.03 4.04 -3.19
C ASN A 155 18.62 4.59 -3.56
N LEU A 156 18.16 4.27 -4.76
CA LEU A 156 16.87 4.69 -5.30
C LEU A 156 15.92 3.51 -5.46
N VAL A 157 14.63 3.81 -5.45
CA VAL A 157 13.52 2.87 -5.58
C VAL A 157 12.49 3.49 -6.51
N PHE A 158 12.07 2.73 -7.52
CA PHE A 158 10.97 3.13 -8.39
C PHE A 158 9.62 3.02 -7.67
N HIS A 159 8.67 3.87 -8.06
CA HIS A 159 7.33 3.90 -7.45
C HIS A 159 6.58 2.54 -7.48
N PHE A 160 6.89 1.65 -8.42
CA PHE A 160 6.26 0.33 -8.50
C PHE A 160 6.81 -0.69 -7.47
N ASP A 161 8.00 -0.45 -6.93
CA ASP A 161 8.68 -1.30 -5.95
C ASP A 161 8.51 -0.85 -4.51
N GLU A 162 7.91 0.32 -4.30
CA GLU A 162 7.61 0.82 -2.97
C GLU A 162 6.65 -0.12 -2.24
N GLU A 163 6.85 -0.25 -0.93
CA GLU A 163 5.90 -0.87 -0.01
C GLU A 163 4.61 -0.03 -0.02
N LYS A 164 3.71 -0.36 -0.94
CA LYS A 164 2.30 -0.13 -0.68
C LYS A 164 1.89 -1.28 0.18
N ASP A 165 1.53 -1.00 1.43
CA ASP A 165 0.75 -1.90 2.26
C ASP A 165 -0.51 -2.20 1.44
N ARG A 166 -0.48 -3.30 0.68
CA ARG A 166 -1.54 -3.68 -0.24
C ARG A 166 -2.63 -4.35 0.59
N SER A 167 -3.27 -3.58 1.46
CA SER A 167 -4.72 -3.58 1.40
C SER A 167 -5.07 -2.96 0.05
N VAL A 168 -6.07 -3.49 -0.64
CA VAL A 168 -6.69 -2.81 -1.78
C VAL A 168 -6.84 -1.35 -1.38
N ASN A 169 -6.17 -0.41 -2.06
CA ASN A 169 -6.21 1.00 -1.66
C ASN A 169 -7.69 1.31 -1.44
N LYS A 170 -8.10 1.56 -0.18
CA LYS A 170 -9.51 1.68 0.20
C LYS A 170 -10.22 2.74 -0.66
N PHE A 171 -9.42 3.66 -1.20
CA PHE A 171 -9.79 4.75 -2.07
C PHE A 171 -9.49 4.51 -3.55
N GLN A 172 -9.18 3.29 -4.02
CA GLN A 172 -8.87 3.00 -5.42
C GLN A 172 -10.05 3.37 -6.33
N GLY A 173 -11.26 2.92 -5.98
CA GLY A 173 -12.46 3.28 -6.73
C GLY A 173 -12.73 4.80 -6.73
N LEU A 174 -12.37 5.48 -5.65
CA LEU A 174 -12.47 6.94 -5.54
C LEU A 174 -11.39 7.64 -6.41
N MET A 175 -10.15 7.16 -6.37
CA MET A 175 -9.03 7.64 -7.19
C MET A 175 -9.34 7.49 -8.68
N GLU A 176 -9.93 6.36 -9.10
CA GLU A 176 -10.34 6.14 -10.49
C GLU A 176 -11.41 7.14 -10.93
N LYS A 177 -12.43 7.40 -10.08
CA LYS A 177 -13.45 8.42 -10.36
C LYS A 177 -12.84 9.82 -10.46
N CYS A 178 -11.98 10.20 -9.51
CA CYS A 178 -11.33 11.50 -9.52
C CYS A 178 -10.37 11.66 -10.71
N SER A 179 -9.66 10.59 -11.10
CA SER A 179 -8.77 10.59 -12.27
C SER A 179 -9.56 10.75 -13.57
N ARG A 180 -10.69 10.04 -13.70
CA ARG A 180 -11.61 10.22 -14.84
C ARG A 180 -12.17 11.63 -14.90
N PHE A 181 -12.58 12.20 -13.77
CA PHE A 181 -13.07 13.58 -13.70
C PHE A 181 -11.98 14.59 -14.10
N SER A 182 -10.78 14.49 -13.53
CA SER A 182 -9.64 15.35 -13.86
C SER A 182 -9.27 15.25 -15.36
N TRP A 183 -9.25 14.05 -15.92
CA TRP A 183 -8.97 13.85 -17.34
C TRP A 183 -10.09 14.39 -18.24
N PHE A 184 -11.35 14.18 -17.84
CA PHE A 184 -12.51 14.68 -18.55
C PHE A 184 -12.51 16.22 -18.64
N THR A 185 -12.26 16.92 -17.53
CA THR A 185 -12.19 18.39 -17.51
C THR A 185 -11.04 18.94 -18.37
N GLN A 186 -9.94 18.20 -18.52
CA GLN A 186 -8.86 18.56 -19.43
C GLN A 186 -9.24 18.41 -20.91
N LYS A 187 -10.07 17.43 -21.28
CA LYS A 187 -10.41 17.11 -22.68
C LYS A 187 -11.68 17.77 -23.20
N MET A 188 -12.52 18.32 -22.33
CA MET A 188 -13.74 19.03 -22.74
C MET A 188 -13.44 20.20 -23.68
N THR A 189 -14.33 20.45 -24.64
CA THR A 189 -14.35 21.69 -25.41
C THR A 189 -14.96 22.83 -24.59
N ASP A 190 -14.73 24.07 -25.00
CA ASP A 190 -15.25 25.24 -24.27
C ASP A 190 -16.78 25.23 -24.17
N LYS A 191 -17.45 24.81 -25.25
CA LYS A 191 -18.91 24.62 -25.25
C LYS A 191 -19.36 23.57 -24.24
N GLN A 192 -18.61 22.47 -24.09
CA GLN A 192 -18.91 21.44 -23.11
C GLN A 192 -18.70 21.95 -21.68
N VAL A 193 -17.67 22.76 -21.43
CA VAL A 193 -17.42 23.37 -20.12
C VAL A 193 -18.54 24.34 -19.75
N ILE A 194 -18.93 25.25 -20.64
CA ILE A 194 -20.04 26.19 -20.43
C ILE A 194 -21.32 25.44 -20.08
N ASN A 195 -21.67 24.41 -20.85
CA ASN A 195 -22.86 23.59 -20.58
C ASN A 195 -22.76 22.82 -19.26
N TYR A 196 -21.55 22.35 -18.90
CA TYR A 196 -21.34 21.62 -17.66
C TYR A 196 -21.53 22.51 -16.43
N VAL A 197 -21.02 23.75 -16.50
CA VAL A 197 -21.20 24.77 -15.45
C VAL A 197 -22.67 25.22 -15.37
N ASN A 198 -23.26 25.62 -16.49
CA ASN A 198 -24.57 26.28 -16.49
C ASN A 198 -25.76 25.31 -16.39
N SER A 199 -25.61 24.07 -16.86
CA SER A 199 -26.73 23.12 -16.97
C SER A 199 -26.51 21.81 -16.20
N LYS A 200 -25.30 21.57 -15.70
CA LYS A 200 -24.96 20.39 -14.89
C LYS A 200 -24.17 20.75 -13.62
N GLY A 201 -24.47 21.92 -13.04
CA GLY A 201 -23.78 22.42 -11.86
C GLY A 201 -23.76 21.42 -10.69
N ASP A 202 -24.86 20.71 -10.45
CA ASP A 202 -24.93 19.67 -9.41
C ASP A 202 -23.95 18.52 -9.63
N ASP A 203 -23.75 18.09 -10.89
CA ASP A 203 -22.78 17.05 -11.22
C ASP A 203 -21.35 17.55 -11.03
N LEU A 204 -21.09 18.81 -11.37
CA LEU A 204 -19.79 19.45 -11.13
C LEU A 204 -19.51 19.53 -9.62
N THR A 205 -20.47 19.99 -8.82
CA THR A 205 -20.36 20.03 -7.34
C THR A 205 -20.07 18.63 -6.77
N LYS A 206 -20.83 17.60 -7.16
CA LYS A 206 -20.59 16.22 -6.70
C LYS A 206 -19.18 15.73 -7.03
N ASN A 207 -18.68 16.02 -8.23
CA ASN A 207 -17.33 15.62 -8.61
C ASN A 207 -16.23 16.41 -7.88
N LEU A 208 -16.47 17.69 -7.61
CA LEU A 208 -15.58 18.52 -6.77
C LEU A 208 -15.54 18.03 -5.32
N GLU A 209 -16.68 17.63 -4.75
CA GLU A 209 -16.73 17.01 -3.42
C GLU A 209 -15.97 15.68 -3.39
N LEU A 210 -16.15 14.81 -4.40
CA LEU A 210 -15.37 13.56 -4.48
C LEU A 210 -13.85 13.82 -4.52
N LEU A 211 -13.44 14.85 -5.26
CA LEU A 211 -12.04 15.25 -5.36
C LEU A 211 -11.52 15.79 -4.01
N TYR A 212 -12.32 16.59 -3.31
CA TYR A 212 -12.02 17.12 -1.99
C TYR A 212 -11.93 16.02 -0.93
N ASP A 213 -12.88 15.09 -0.90
CA ASP A 213 -12.92 13.95 0.01
C ASP A 213 -11.72 13.03 -0.21
N TYR A 214 -11.37 12.76 -1.47
CA TYR A 214 -10.19 11.97 -1.81
C TYR A 214 -8.91 12.61 -1.28
N ALA A 215 -8.75 13.92 -1.47
CA ALA A 215 -7.58 14.64 -1.02
C ALA A 215 -7.50 14.67 0.51
N THR A 216 -8.63 14.86 1.20
CA THR A 216 -8.73 14.82 2.66
C THR A 216 -8.39 13.44 3.21
N ALA A 217 -8.88 12.37 2.56
CA ALA A 217 -8.67 11.00 3.03
C ALA A 217 -7.25 10.46 2.76
N THR A 218 -6.53 11.04 1.80
CA THR A 218 -5.22 10.53 1.35
C THR A 218 -4.05 11.48 1.56
N GLY A 219 -4.31 12.73 1.97
CA GLY A 219 -3.31 13.80 2.02
C GLY A 219 -2.77 14.22 0.65
N ASN A 220 -3.30 13.70 -0.47
CA ASN A 220 -2.77 13.93 -1.82
C ASN A 220 -3.18 15.30 -2.39
N LEU A 221 -2.72 16.37 -1.74
CA LEU A 221 -3.00 17.75 -2.08
C LEU A 221 -2.48 18.13 -3.47
N GLN A 222 -1.37 17.55 -3.90
CA GLN A 222 -0.80 17.85 -5.21
C GLN A 222 -1.78 17.48 -6.33
N PHE A 223 -2.44 16.32 -6.24
CA PHE A 223 -3.43 15.91 -7.24
C PHE A 223 -4.67 16.81 -7.23
N TYR A 224 -5.17 17.16 -6.05
CA TYR A 224 -6.28 18.09 -5.87
C TYR A 224 -5.99 19.46 -6.49
N ILE A 225 -4.87 20.08 -6.11
CA ILE A 225 -4.45 21.40 -6.58
C ILE A 225 -4.28 21.42 -8.09
N LYS A 226 -3.68 20.37 -8.69
CA LYS A 226 -3.56 20.26 -10.16
C LYS A 226 -4.91 20.22 -10.86
N ALA A 227 -5.86 19.44 -10.35
CA ALA A 227 -7.21 19.38 -10.91
C ALA A 227 -7.95 20.72 -10.77
N MET A 228 -7.89 21.34 -9.58
CA MET A 228 -8.53 22.63 -9.33
C MET A 228 -7.94 23.77 -10.15
N ASN A 229 -6.61 23.82 -10.33
CA ASN A 229 -5.95 24.81 -11.17
C ASN A 229 -6.36 24.71 -12.65
N ASN A 230 -6.56 23.49 -13.15
CA ASN A 230 -7.09 23.31 -14.51
C ASN A 230 -8.52 23.85 -14.65
N ILE A 231 -9.38 23.59 -13.66
CA ILE A 231 -10.77 24.10 -13.65
C ILE A 231 -10.76 25.62 -13.55
N LYS A 232 -10.04 26.19 -12.56
CA LYS A 232 -9.87 27.63 -12.38
C LYS A 232 -9.41 28.31 -13.67
N LYS A 233 -8.34 27.82 -14.30
CA LYS A 233 -7.83 28.37 -15.57
C LYS A 233 -8.89 28.40 -16.67
N ARG A 234 -9.75 27.37 -16.76
CA ARG A 234 -10.84 27.34 -17.74
C ARG A 234 -11.97 28.30 -17.40
N LEU A 235 -12.38 28.36 -16.14
CA LEU A 235 -13.42 29.31 -15.69
C LEU A 235 -12.98 30.76 -15.91
N THR A 236 -11.74 31.10 -15.54
CA THR A 236 -11.17 32.43 -15.81
C THR A 236 -11.16 32.77 -17.30
N ARG A 237 -10.65 31.86 -18.15
CA ARG A 237 -10.57 32.10 -19.61
C ARG A 237 -11.95 32.27 -20.26
N LEU A 238 -12.95 31.55 -19.76
CA LEU A 238 -14.32 31.60 -20.29
C LEU A 238 -15.20 32.64 -19.58
N ASN A 239 -14.65 33.36 -18.60
CA ASN A 239 -15.38 34.29 -17.74
C ASN A 239 -16.66 33.67 -17.14
N LEU A 240 -16.52 32.47 -16.59
CA LEU A 240 -17.61 31.73 -15.94
C LEU A 240 -17.47 31.80 -14.42
N ASP A 241 -18.59 32.05 -13.75
CA ASP A 241 -18.72 31.98 -12.30
C ASP A 241 -19.20 30.61 -11.88
N PHE A 242 -18.54 30.01 -10.89
CA PHE A 242 -19.01 28.80 -10.24
C PHE A 242 -18.59 28.79 -8.78
N GLU A 243 -19.57 28.82 -7.88
CA GLU A 243 -19.33 28.76 -6.45
C GLU A 243 -19.17 27.32 -5.97
N PHE A 244 -18.12 27.08 -5.19
CA PHE A 244 -17.89 25.81 -4.50
C PHE A 244 -17.41 26.10 -3.08
N ARG A 245 -18.16 25.60 -2.09
CA ARG A 245 -17.90 25.85 -0.65
C ARG A 245 -17.68 27.34 -0.36
N SER A 246 -18.63 28.16 -0.79
CA SER A 246 -18.66 29.63 -0.59
C SER A 246 -17.51 30.40 -1.25
N ASN A 247 -16.80 29.78 -2.20
CA ASN A 247 -15.73 30.43 -2.95
C ASN A 247 -16.00 30.33 -4.44
N ASN A 248 -15.80 31.43 -5.17
CA ASN A 248 -15.81 31.38 -6.63
C ASN A 248 -14.48 30.79 -7.12
N ILE A 249 -14.54 29.60 -7.74
CA ILE A 249 -13.34 28.85 -8.15
C ILE A 249 -12.43 29.66 -9.07
N LYS A 250 -12.99 30.57 -9.88
CA LYS A 250 -12.21 31.42 -10.80
C LYS A 250 -11.22 32.31 -10.02
N ASP A 251 -11.57 32.70 -8.80
CA ASP A 251 -10.82 33.59 -7.92
C ASP A 251 -9.99 32.77 -6.94
N ILE A 252 -10.64 31.91 -6.16
CA ILE A 252 -10.01 31.05 -5.14
C ILE A 252 -10.83 29.78 -4.95
N TYR A 253 -10.16 28.67 -4.67
CA TYR A 253 -10.81 27.41 -4.32
C TYR A 253 -10.35 26.92 -2.95
N PRO A 254 -11.21 26.18 -2.21
CA PRO A 254 -10.87 25.64 -0.90
C PRO A 254 -9.75 24.60 -1.04
N ILE A 255 -8.81 24.56 -0.09
CA ILE A 255 -7.79 23.51 0.01
C ILE A 255 -8.13 22.68 1.26
N PRO A 256 -8.27 21.35 1.15
CA PRO A 256 -8.45 20.52 2.32
C PRO A 256 -7.17 20.56 3.16
N ILE A 257 -7.27 20.97 4.42
CA ILE A 257 -6.15 20.95 5.37
C ILE A 257 -6.50 19.90 6.42
N ASP A 258 -5.82 18.76 6.35
CA ASP A 258 -5.89 17.72 7.38
C ASP A 258 -4.92 18.04 8.55
N GLU A 259 -5.00 17.25 9.61
CA GLU A 259 -4.19 17.44 10.83
C GLU A 259 -2.68 17.41 10.52
N ILE A 260 -2.24 16.45 9.70
CA ILE A 260 -0.82 16.28 9.32
C ILE A 260 -0.34 17.48 8.50
N THR A 261 -1.13 17.94 7.55
CA THR A 261 -0.84 19.13 6.73
C THR A 261 -0.74 20.35 7.62
N ASN A 262 -1.67 20.53 8.55
CA ASN A 262 -1.66 21.66 9.47
C ASN A 262 -0.43 21.64 10.40
N GLU A 263 -0.12 20.50 11.00
CA GLU A 263 1.10 20.31 11.80
C GLU A 263 2.36 20.64 11.01
N THR A 264 2.40 20.21 9.75
CA THR A 264 3.53 20.48 8.84
C THR A 264 3.65 21.97 8.53
N LEU A 265 2.53 22.66 8.28
CA LEU A 265 2.52 24.11 8.07
C LEU A 265 3.06 24.87 9.29
N ILE A 266 2.61 24.50 10.49
CA ILE A 266 3.07 25.09 11.75
C ILE A 266 4.57 24.84 11.94
N ALA A 267 5.04 23.60 11.74
CA ALA A 267 6.44 23.25 11.87
C ALA A 267 7.33 24.01 10.88
N ILE A 268 6.87 24.17 9.62
CA ILE A 268 7.57 24.98 8.61
C ILE A 268 7.63 26.45 9.05
N ALA A 269 6.49 27.05 9.43
CA ALA A 269 6.41 28.45 9.81
C ALA A 269 7.34 28.78 11.00
N ASN A 270 7.40 27.87 11.99
CA ASN A 270 8.23 28.01 13.18
C ASN A 270 9.70 27.62 12.96
N LYS A 271 10.06 27.11 11.77
CA LYS A 271 11.38 26.52 11.49
C LYS A 271 11.76 25.40 12.49
N ASP A 272 10.77 24.64 12.95
CA ASP A 272 10.95 23.59 13.94
C ASP A 272 11.62 22.35 13.30
N LYS A 273 12.95 22.31 13.37
CA LYS A 273 13.75 21.23 12.77
C LYS A 273 13.44 19.85 13.39
N VAL A 274 13.11 19.80 14.68
CA VAL A 274 12.81 18.54 15.37
C VAL A 274 11.49 17.99 14.87
N LYS A 275 10.44 18.82 14.83
CA LYS A 275 9.14 18.39 14.34
C LYS A 275 9.17 18.08 12.85
N LEU A 276 9.92 18.85 12.06
CA LEU A 276 10.11 18.56 10.64
C LEU A 276 10.80 17.22 10.43
N LYS A 277 11.77 16.80 11.25
CA LYS A 277 12.38 15.45 11.15
C LYS A 277 11.34 14.33 11.23
N GLU A 278 10.35 14.47 12.10
CA GLU A 278 9.25 13.51 12.24
C GLU A 278 8.31 13.54 11.04
N LEU A 279 7.94 14.75 10.58
CA LEU A 279 6.93 14.96 9.55
C LEU A 279 7.45 14.77 8.12
N MET A 280 8.77 14.77 7.92
CA MET A 280 9.42 14.59 6.61
C MET A 280 9.38 13.12 6.15
N THR A 281 8.17 12.63 5.92
CA THR A 281 7.90 11.28 5.43
C THR A 281 7.35 11.30 4.01
N ARG A 282 7.42 10.16 3.33
CA ARG A 282 6.94 10.04 1.95
C ARG A 282 5.43 10.16 1.77
N ASP A 283 4.66 9.87 2.81
CA ASP A 283 3.21 10.00 2.79
C ASP A 283 2.75 11.44 3.07
N ASN A 284 3.64 12.28 3.59
CA ASN A 284 3.38 13.70 3.76
C ASN A 284 3.69 14.48 2.47
N PHE A 285 2.66 14.68 1.65
CA PHE A 285 2.79 15.36 0.37
C PHE A 285 3.24 16.82 0.50
N LEU A 286 2.84 17.53 1.56
CA LEU A 286 3.30 18.89 1.81
C LEU A 286 4.79 18.92 2.16
N ALA A 287 5.26 18.00 3.01
CA ALA A 287 6.68 17.89 3.34
C ALA A 287 7.53 17.56 2.09
N ARG A 288 7.06 16.64 1.24
CA ARG A 288 7.72 16.32 -0.03
C ARG A 288 7.84 17.53 -0.94
N ASP A 289 6.76 18.29 -1.09
CA ASP A 289 6.73 19.49 -1.94
C ASP A 289 7.58 20.63 -1.35
N TYR A 290 7.64 20.74 -0.02
CA TYR A 290 8.49 21.70 0.67
C TYR A 290 10.00 21.41 0.50
N ILE A 291 10.41 20.13 0.48
CA ILE A 291 11.81 19.77 0.16
C ILE A 291 12.15 20.19 -1.27
N LYS A 292 11.25 19.98 -2.23
CA LYS A 292 11.44 20.47 -3.61
C LYS A 292 11.64 21.98 -3.63
N TYR A 293 10.76 22.71 -2.95
CA TYR A 293 10.84 24.17 -2.82
C TYR A 293 12.17 24.65 -2.25
N THR A 294 12.64 24.05 -1.15
CA THR A 294 13.92 24.44 -0.51
C THR A 294 15.16 24.13 -1.36
N ASN A 295 15.02 23.26 -2.37
CA ASN A 295 16.07 22.94 -3.34
C ASN A 295 15.89 23.64 -4.70
N GLY A 296 15.00 24.63 -4.79
CA GLY A 296 14.79 25.40 -6.03
C GLY A 296 14.05 24.63 -7.15
N PHE A 297 13.38 23.54 -6.80
CA PHE A 297 12.45 22.86 -7.70
C PHE A 297 11.05 23.48 -7.59
N GLN A 298 10.27 23.32 -8.65
CA GLN A 298 8.88 23.74 -8.65
C GLN A 298 8.07 22.97 -7.60
N SER A 299 7.14 23.66 -6.95
CA SER A 299 6.46 23.17 -5.76
C SER A 299 4.99 23.56 -5.80
N THR A 300 4.16 22.68 -6.38
CA THR A 300 2.77 22.97 -6.75
C THR A 300 1.90 23.38 -5.55
N ILE A 301 2.08 22.69 -4.42
CA ILE A 301 1.34 22.94 -3.18
C ILE A 301 1.82 24.25 -2.56
N ILE A 302 3.13 24.44 -2.45
CA ILE A 302 3.73 25.64 -1.82
C ILE A 302 3.39 26.91 -2.60
N GLU A 303 3.50 26.87 -3.94
CA GLU A 303 3.13 28.01 -4.79
C GLU A 303 1.67 28.42 -4.62
N GLU A 304 0.78 27.44 -4.49
CA GLU A 304 -0.65 27.69 -4.32
C GLU A 304 -0.97 28.22 -2.92
N LEU A 305 -0.29 27.73 -1.88
CA LEU A 305 -0.43 28.25 -0.52
C LEU A 305 0.18 29.64 -0.35
N LYS A 306 1.28 29.97 -1.04
CA LYS A 306 1.84 31.33 -1.04
C LYS A 306 0.87 32.39 -1.56
N LYS A 307 0.01 32.05 -2.52
CA LYS A 307 -1.07 32.94 -3.01
C LYS A 307 -2.15 33.23 -1.96
N ARG A 308 -2.13 32.51 -0.84
CA ARG A 308 -3.02 32.64 0.32
C ARG A 308 -2.25 33.15 1.55
N ASP A 309 -1.16 33.87 1.32
CA ASP A 309 -0.33 34.53 2.34
C ASP A 309 0.37 33.58 3.33
N TYR A 310 0.47 32.28 3.03
CA TYR A 310 1.29 31.37 3.82
C TYR A 310 2.79 31.66 3.61
N ILE A 311 3.53 31.70 4.72
CA ILE A 311 4.97 31.96 4.76
C ILE A 311 5.74 30.64 4.76
N PHE A 312 6.65 30.48 3.79
CA PHE A 312 7.50 29.30 3.67
C PHE A 312 8.98 29.72 3.75
N PRO A 313 9.57 29.75 4.96
CA PRO A 313 10.98 30.05 5.12
C PRO A 313 11.85 29.03 4.37
N LEU A 314 13.03 29.45 3.94
CA LEU A 314 14.02 28.53 3.39
C LEU A 314 14.84 27.93 4.53
N ILE A 315 14.76 26.61 4.67
CA ILE A 315 15.63 25.82 5.56
C ILE A 315 16.61 25.09 4.66
N ALA A 316 17.91 25.18 4.97
CA ALA A 316 18.94 24.48 4.20
C ALA A 316 18.67 22.98 4.21
N SER A 317 18.85 22.30 3.08
CA SER A 317 18.55 20.86 3.01
C SER A 317 19.42 20.01 3.92
N ASN A 318 20.64 20.47 4.23
CA ASN A 318 21.53 19.82 5.19
C ASN A 318 21.02 19.94 6.65
N ASP A 319 20.13 20.91 6.91
CA ASP A 319 19.47 21.09 8.21
C ASP A 319 18.19 20.24 8.34
N LEU A 320 17.76 19.62 7.26
CA LEU A 320 16.62 18.70 7.24
C LEU A 320 17.14 17.26 7.29
N ILE A 321 16.68 16.48 8.27
CA ILE A 321 17.00 15.05 8.32
C ILE A 321 16.01 14.32 7.41
N LEU A 322 16.49 13.88 6.24
CA LEU A 322 15.66 13.36 5.14
C LEU A 322 15.64 11.83 5.04
N ASP A 323 16.14 11.10 6.03
CA ASP A 323 16.22 9.62 5.97
C ASP A 323 14.85 8.96 5.76
N ASN A 324 13.80 9.56 6.31
CA ASN A 324 12.40 9.11 6.14
C ASN A 324 11.83 9.37 4.73
N MET A 325 12.52 10.16 3.89
CA MET A 325 12.16 10.41 2.49
C MET A 325 12.85 9.45 1.50
N LYS A 326 13.89 8.73 1.95
CA LYS A 326 14.55 7.72 1.11
C LYS A 326 13.56 6.60 0.76
N GLY A 327 13.65 6.10 -0.47
CA GLY A 327 12.79 5.01 -0.89
C GLY A 327 13.09 3.76 -0.09
N ARG A 328 12.05 3.14 0.45
CA ARG A 328 12.13 1.79 1.00
C ARG A 328 11.80 0.85 -0.16
N SER A 329 12.79 0.08 -0.61
CA SER A 329 12.47 -0.99 -1.55
C SER A 329 11.57 -1.97 -0.80
N LYS A 330 10.67 -2.64 -1.52
CA LYS A 330 10.27 -3.98 -1.09
C LYS A 330 11.55 -4.78 -1.02
N SER A 331 12.20 -4.77 0.14
CA SER A 331 13.41 -5.53 0.30
C SER A 331 13.05 -6.96 -0.08
N SER A 332 13.73 -7.51 -1.08
CA SER A 332 13.88 -8.95 -1.17
C SER A 332 14.92 -9.44 -0.15
N SER A 333 15.18 -8.68 0.92
CA SER A 333 16.16 -8.97 1.95
C SER A 333 15.90 -8.14 3.21
N ASN A 334 14.86 -8.54 3.94
CA ASN A 334 14.88 -8.74 5.39
C ASN A 334 13.61 -9.47 5.87
N VAL A 335 13.09 -10.40 5.06
CA VAL A 335 12.79 -11.69 5.69
C VAL A 335 14.16 -12.23 6.04
N LYS A 336 14.69 -11.86 7.21
CA LYS A 336 15.51 -12.82 7.92
C LYS A 336 14.71 -14.10 7.85
N SER A 337 15.33 -15.14 7.34
CA SER A 337 14.82 -16.51 7.34
C SER A 337 14.59 -17.06 8.76
N ASP A 338 14.42 -16.17 9.74
CA ASP A 338 13.81 -16.44 11.02
C ASP A 338 12.34 -16.16 10.77
N ASP A 339 11.68 -17.16 10.17
CA ASP A 339 10.25 -17.39 10.22
C ASP A 339 9.41 -16.12 10.48
N LYS A 340 8.81 -15.55 9.43
CA LYS A 340 7.52 -14.88 9.63
C LYS A 340 6.59 -15.98 10.13
N TYR A 341 6.55 -16.17 11.44
CA TYR A 341 5.57 -16.95 12.14
C TYR A 341 4.23 -16.45 11.61
N LEU A 342 3.61 -17.24 10.72
CA LEU A 342 2.22 -17.00 10.37
C LEU A 342 1.50 -17.14 11.71
N SER A 343 0.75 -16.13 12.14
CA SER A 343 0.07 -16.24 13.43
C SER A 343 -0.99 -17.32 13.34
N PHE A 344 -1.32 -18.00 14.45
CA PHE A 344 -2.25 -19.14 14.43
C PHE A 344 -3.59 -18.74 13.81
N ASN A 345 -4.12 -17.57 14.21
CA ASN A 345 -5.36 -17.01 13.67
C ASN A 345 -5.27 -16.70 12.16
N ASN A 346 -4.12 -16.19 11.69
CA ASN A 346 -3.92 -15.91 10.27
C ASN A 346 -3.77 -17.18 9.42
N ALA A 347 -3.16 -18.23 9.96
CA ALA A 347 -3.12 -19.52 9.30
C ALA A 347 -4.53 -20.10 9.12
N VAL A 348 -5.35 -20.04 10.18
CA VAL A 348 -6.75 -20.46 10.14
C VAL A 348 -7.57 -19.66 9.14
N LYS A 349 -7.41 -18.33 9.13
CA LYS A 349 -8.05 -17.46 8.14
C LYS A 349 -7.71 -17.86 6.71
N ASN A 350 -6.41 -17.99 6.42
CA ASN A 350 -5.93 -18.25 5.06
C ASN A 350 -6.36 -19.63 4.57
N ASP A 351 -6.39 -20.63 5.45
CA ASP A 351 -6.88 -21.96 5.12
C ASP A 351 -8.39 -21.97 4.82
N ILE A 352 -9.20 -21.23 5.58
CA ILE A 352 -10.64 -21.05 5.28
C ILE A 352 -10.82 -20.37 3.93
N LEU A 353 -10.11 -19.28 3.67
CA LEU A 353 -10.22 -18.54 2.41
C LEU A 353 -9.76 -19.36 1.20
N GLU A 354 -8.72 -20.18 1.36
CA GLU A 354 -8.27 -21.10 0.31
C GLU A 354 -9.32 -22.20 0.06
N ALA A 355 -9.87 -22.80 1.13
CA ALA A 355 -10.91 -23.81 1.01
C ALA A 355 -12.18 -23.26 0.31
N LEU A 356 -12.55 -22.02 0.60
CA LEU A 356 -13.68 -21.31 -0.02
C LEU A 356 -13.52 -21.03 -1.51
N LYS A 357 -12.34 -21.22 -2.11
CA LYS A 357 -12.19 -21.15 -3.58
C LYS A 357 -12.75 -22.39 -4.28
N TYR A 358 -12.87 -23.50 -3.56
CA TYR A 358 -13.21 -24.81 -4.14
C TYR A 358 -14.48 -25.41 -3.54
N ALA A 359 -14.84 -25.06 -2.30
CA ALA A 359 -16.04 -25.56 -1.64
C ALA A 359 -17.31 -24.93 -2.23
N LYS A 360 -18.32 -25.76 -2.51
CA LYS A 360 -19.65 -25.31 -2.94
C LYS A 360 -20.64 -25.24 -1.79
N ASN A 361 -20.44 -26.02 -0.74
CA ASN A 361 -21.31 -26.05 0.43
C ASN A 361 -20.48 -26.28 1.70
N GLU A 362 -21.15 -26.24 2.85
CA GLU A 362 -20.49 -26.39 4.16
C GLU A 362 -19.90 -27.78 4.39
N VAL A 363 -20.46 -28.82 3.75
CA VAL A 363 -19.91 -30.19 3.84
C VAL A 363 -18.55 -30.22 3.16
N GLU A 364 -18.47 -29.73 1.92
CA GLU A 364 -17.22 -29.65 1.16
C GLU A 364 -16.18 -28.75 1.84
N LEU A 365 -16.61 -27.63 2.44
CA LEU A 365 -15.72 -26.75 3.20
C LEU A 365 -15.08 -27.49 4.39
N LYS A 366 -15.89 -28.26 5.14
CA LYS A 366 -15.38 -29.06 6.25
C LYS A 366 -14.45 -30.16 5.76
N ASP A 367 -14.77 -30.81 4.65
CA ASP A 367 -13.93 -31.88 4.11
C ASP A 367 -12.54 -31.36 3.70
N ILE A 368 -12.50 -30.19 3.04
CA ILE A 368 -11.22 -29.54 2.70
C ILE A 368 -10.43 -29.19 3.97
N LEU A 369 -11.07 -28.57 4.97
CA LEU A 369 -10.40 -28.18 6.20
C LEU A 369 -9.95 -29.42 7.02
N ASN A 370 -10.73 -30.50 7.05
CA ASN A 370 -10.30 -31.76 7.68
C ASN A 370 -9.01 -32.28 7.02
N ASN A 371 -8.92 -32.21 5.68
CA ASN A 371 -7.70 -32.57 4.95
C ASN A 371 -6.52 -31.61 5.22
N PHE A 372 -6.80 -30.35 5.55
CA PHE A 372 -5.80 -29.39 6.02
C PHE A 372 -5.31 -29.64 7.45
N GLY A 373 -5.83 -30.64 8.16
CA GLY A 373 -5.37 -31.06 9.49
C GLY A 373 -6.27 -30.62 10.64
N TYR A 374 -7.42 -30.01 10.38
CA TYR A 374 -8.40 -29.62 11.39
C TYR A 374 -9.20 -30.85 11.81
N LYS A 375 -8.87 -31.47 12.94
CA LYS A 375 -9.59 -32.66 13.44
C LYS A 375 -10.88 -32.24 14.15
N ASP A 376 -11.90 -33.10 14.17
CA ASP A 376 -13.16 -32.89 14.91
C ASP A 376 -13.82 -31.53 14.65
N LEU A 377 -13.75 -31.05 13.39
CA LEU A 377 -14.19 -29.73 13.00
C LEU A 377 -15.71 -29.54 13.14
N GLY A 378 -16.11 -28.53 13.89
CA GLY A 378 -17.49 -28.08 14.08
C GLY A 378 -17.63 -26.57 13.98
N PHE A 379 -18.84 -26.09 13.71
CA PHE A 379 -19.15 -24.66 13.77
C PHE A 379 -19.66 -24.28 15.16
N ARG A 380 -19.13 -23.18 15.70
CA ARG A 380 -19.66 -22.54 16.90
C ARG A 380 -20.88 -21.70 16.52
N ASN A 381 -21.95 -21.84 17.29
CA ASN A 381 -23.20 -21.12 17.06
C ASN A 381 -23.53 -20.25 18.26
N GLN A 382 -24.11 -19.07 18.01
CA GLN A 382 -24.71 -18.21 19.02
C GLN A 382 -26.06 -17.68 18.56
N ASN A 383 -26.95 -17.42 19.51
CA ASN A 383 -28.23 -16.77 19.24
C ASN A 383 -28.03 -15.25 19.27
N ILE A 384 -28.17 -14.60 18.12
CA ILE A 384 -28.05 -13.16 17.96
C ILE A 384 -29.36 -12.65 17.35
N GLN A 385 -30.07 -11.75 18.05
CA GLN A 385 -31.38 -11.23 17.61
C GLN A 385 -32.38 -12.35 17.28
N SER A 386 -32.50 -13.35 18.15
CA SER A 386 -33.40 -14.50 18.01
C SER A 386 -33.16 -15.38 16.77
N LYS A 387 -32.01 -15.22 16.10
CA LYS A 387 -31.55 -16.09 15.02
C LYS A 387 -30.24 -16.78 15.39
N ARG A 388 -30.16 -18.08 15.13
CA ARG A 388 -28.93 -18.86 15.31
C ARG A 388 -27.95 -18.47 14.19
N LYS A 389 -26.81 -17.88 14.56
CA LYS A 389 -25.72 -17.50 13.64
C LYS A 389 -24.46 -18.31 13.94
N LYS A 390 -23.68 -18.62 12.91
CA LYS A 390 -22.35 -19.21 13.11
C LYS A 390 -21.37 -18.11 13.47
N THR A 391 -20.63 -18.31 14.55
CA THR A 391 -19.70 -17.29 15.08
C THR A 391 -18.25 -17.76 15.11
N GLY A 392 -17.95 -19.00 14.71
CA GLY A 392 -16.59 -19.51 14.65
C GLY A 392 -16.47 -20.98 14.27
N LEU A 393 -15.24 -21.49 14.34
CA LEU A 393 -14.88 -22.90 14.24
C LEU A 393 -14.41 -23.44 15.59
N LYS A 394 -14.74 -24.69 15.86
CA LYS A 394 -14.15 -25.52 16.91
C LYS A 394 -13.47 -26.70 16.25
N PHE A 395 -12.23 -26.98 16.58
CA PHE A 395 -11.48 -28.10 16.02
C PHE A 395 -10.36 -28.51 16.95
N ASN A 396 -9.80 -29.68 16.70
CA ASN A 396 -8.62 -30.20 17.37
C ASN A 396 -7.41 -30.11 16.43
N TYR A 397 -6.26 -29.70 16.95
CA TYR A 397 -4.98 -29.66 16.23
C TYR A 397 -3.87 -30.00 17.22
N GLU A 398 -2.92 -30.87 16.85
CA GLU A 398 -1.86 -31.35 17.77
C GLU A 398 -2.37 -31.73 19.18
N ASP A 399 -3.44 -32.52 19.22
CA ASP A 399 -4.06 -33.07 20.43
C ASP A 399 -4.61 -32.05 21.44
N LYS A 400 -4.78 -30.78 21.02
CA LYS A 400 -5.48 -29.73 21.78
C LYS A 400 -6.73 -29.24 21.06
N SER A 401 -7.73 -28.82 21.83
CA SER A 401 -8.98 -28.26 21.30
C SER A 401 -8.89 -26.74 21.21
N TYR A 402 -9.15 -26.22 20.02
CA TYR A 402 -9.15 -24.80 19.70
C TYR A 402 -10.56 -24.33 19.36
N THR A 403 -10.83 -23.07 19.71
CA THR A 403 -12.00 -22.35 19.21
C THR A 403 -11.54 -21.02 18.63
N VAL A 404 -11.79 -20.84 17.34
CA VAL A 404 -11.46 -19.60 16.62
C VAL A 404 -12.76 -18.96 16.18
N TYR A 405 -13.03 -17.76 16.66
CA TYR A 405 -14.24 -17.04 16.26
C TYR A 405 -14.00 -16.31 14.94
N PHE A 406 -15.01 -16.25 14.08
CA PHE A 406 -14.89 -15.61 12.77
C PHE A 406 -14.50 -14.13 12.89
N ASN A 407 -15.02 -13.44 13.91
CA ASN A 407 -14.65 -12.04 14.18
C ASN A 407 -13.17 -11.85 14.60
N GLN A 408 -12.51 -12.87 15.17
CA GLN A 408 -11.09 -12.85 15.53
C GLN A 408 -10.20 -12.95 14.29
N ILE A 409 -10.69 -13.58 13.22
CA ILE A 409 -9.93 -13.80 11.99
C ILE A 409 -10.41 -12.93 10.82
N GLY A 410 -11.28 -11.96 11.09
CA GLY A 410 -11.78 -11.07 10.04
C GLY A 410 -12.64 -11.77 9.00
N LEU A 411 -13.53 -12.65 9.45
CA LEU A 411 -14.57 -13.27 8.65
C LEU A 411 -15.92 -13.12 9.35
N ASP A 412 -16.99 -13.36 8.61
CA ASP A 412 -18.33 -13.54 9.18
C ASP A 412 -19.11 -14.63 8.42
N ASP A 413 -20.21 -15.09 9.03
CA ASP A 413 -21.09 -16.13 8.48
C ASP A 413 -21.62 -15.74 7.09
N SER A 414 -21.97 -14.46 6.90
CA SER A 414 -22.47 -13.93 5.63
C SER A 414 -21.45 -14.05 4.49
N THR A 415 -20.18 -13.77 4.76
CA THR A 415 -19.08 -13.83 3.80
C THR A 415 -18.84 -15.26 3.37
N ILE A 416 -18.79 -16.20 4.33
CA ILE A 416 -18.65 -17.64 4.06
C ILE A 416 -19.82 -18.12 3.19
N LEU A 417 -21.06 -17.79 3.56
CA LEU A 417 -22.25 -18.19 2.81
C LEU A 417 -22.27 -17.61 1.39
N PHE A 418 -21.86 -16.36 1.21
CA PHE A 418 -21.78 -15.70 -0.09
C PHE A 418 -20.84 -16.44 -1.05
N HIS A 419 -19.64 -16.83 -0.57
CA HIS A 419 -18.68 -17.59 -1.38
C HIS A 419 -19.22 -18.97 -1.79
N LEU A 420 -19.78 -19.72 -0.85
CA LEU A 420 -20.35 -21.04 -1.12
C LEU A 420 -21.49 -20.97 -2.15
N GLN A 421 -22.38 -19.99 -2.03
CA GLN A 421 -23.49 -19.78 -2.97
C GLN A 421 -22.99 -19.44 -4.37
N ASN A 422 -21.98 -18.58 -4.50
CA ASN A 422 -21.41 -18.22 -5.81
C ASN A 422 -20.71 -19.42 -6.47
N ASN A 423 -19.97 -20.21 -5.70
CA ASN A 423 -19.30 -21.40 -6.21
C ASN A 423 -20.30 -22.48 -6.64
N THR A 424 -21.40 -22.64 -5.90
CA THR A 424 -22.51 -23.51 -6.29
C THR A 424 -23.10 -23.07 -7.64
N LYS A 425 -23.39 -21.77 -7.81
CA LYS A 425 -23.93 -21.21 -9.06
C LYS A 425 -22.96 -21.37 -10.24
N ALA A 426 -21.66 -21.19 -10.00
CA ALA A 426 -20.61 -21.33 -10.99
C ALA A 426 -20.20 -22.81 -11.24
N ASN A 427 -20.76 -23.76 -10.48
CA ASN A 427 -20.46 -25.19 -10.51
C ASN A 427 -18.96 -25.50 -10.53
N ILE A 428 -18.21 -24.86 -9.62
CA ILE A 428 -16.75 -25.02 -9.53
C ILE A 428 -16.39 -26.49 -9.25
N VAL A 429 -15.34 -26.99 -9.90
CA VAL A 429 -14.77 -28.31 -9.64
C VAL A 429 -13.62 -28.17 -8.66
N ASN A 430 -13.60 -28.98 -7.60
CA ASN A 430 -12.49 -29.00 -6.67
C ASN A 430 -11.24 -29.54 -7.38
N SER A 431 -10.25 -28.66 -7.58
CA SER A 431 -8.95 -28.95 -8.17
C SER A 431 -7.80 -28.68 -7.18
N LEU A 432 -8.15 -28.63 -5.88
CA LEU A 432 -7.20 -28.37 -4.81
C LEU A 432 -6.18 -29.50 -4.70
N ASP A 433 -4.91 -29.14 -4.76
CA ASP A 433 -3.79 -30.07 -4.57
C ASP A 433 -3.51 -30.27 -3.07
N TYR A 434 -4.13 -31.30 -2.49
CA TYR A 434 -3.93 -31.67 -1.08
C TYR A 434 -2.49 -32.15 -0.75
N SER A 435 -1.61 -32.32 -1.73
CA SER A 435 -0.21 -32.64 -1.46
C SER A 435 0.58 -31.44 -0.90
N LYS A 436 0.04 -30.23 -1.03
CA LYS A 436 0.59 -29.03 -0.39
C LYS A 436 0.09 -28.94 1.05
N LYS A 437 1.03 -28.86 1.99
CA LYS A 437 0.71 -28.58 3.40
C LYS A 437 -0.07 -27.27 3.52
N SER A 438 -1.12 -27.29 4.34
CA SER A 438 -1.94 -26.12 4.65
C SER A 438 -1.16 -25.06 5.42
N ASN A 439 -1.72 -23.87 5.58
CA ASN A 439 -1.08 -22.83 6.37
C ASN A 439 -0.94 -23.24 7.84
N ILE A 440 -1.96 -23.89 8.42
CA ILE A 440 -1.89 -24.39 9.80
C ILE A 440 -0.83 -25.48 9.96
N GLN A 441 -0.66 -26.35 8.97
CA GLN A 441 0.38 -27.40 8.98
C GLN A 441 1.80 -26.88 8.72
N ASN A 442 1.93 -25.67 8.17
CA ASN A 442 3.20 -24.98 7.98
C ASN A 442 3.49 -23.96 9.10
N LEU A 443 2.61 -23.84 10.10
CA LEU A 443 2.87 -23.03 11.28
C LEU A 443 4.13 -23.53 11.96
N LYS A 444 5.05 -22.60 12.19
CA LYS A 444 6.03 -22.75 13.24
C LYS A 444 5.47 -21.98 14.44
N PHE A 445 5.63 -22.53 15.64
CA PHE A 445 5.24 -21.85 16.87
C PHE A 445 6.48 -21.26 17.54
N PHE A 446 6.34 -20.13 18.21
CA PHE A 446 7.41 -19.57 19.02
C PHE A 446 7.73 -20.55 20.15
N ASN A 447 8.95 -21.09 20.17
CA ASN A 447 9.36 -22.12 21.13
C ASN A 447 10.07 -21.54 22.36
N SER A 448 9.94 -20.23 22.60
CA SER A 448 10.54 -19.60 23.78
C SER A 448 9.88 -20.12 25.05
N TYR A 449 10.63 -20.13 26.17
CA TYR A 449 10.10 -20.51 27.47
C TYR A 449 8.85 -19.68 27.86
N GLN A 450 8.85 -18.40 27.50
CA GLN A 450 7.77 -17.47 27.81
C GLN A 450 6.52 -17.73 26.95
N ASN A 451 6.70 -18.06 25.67
CA ASN A 451 5.59 -18.48 24.82
C ASN A 451 4.94 -19.78 25.31
N LYS A 452 5.72 -20.70 25.89
CA LYS A 452 5.18 -21.91 26.54
C LYS A 452 4.35 -21.56 27.77
N ILE A 453 4.87 -20.72 28.67
CA ILE A 453 4.12 -20.23 29.84
C ILE A 453 2.81 -19.56 29.40
N PHE A 454 2.86 -18.66 28.42
CA PHE A 454 1.67 -18.00 27.89
C PHE A 454 0.65 -19.01 27.36
N LYS A 455 1.09 -20.00 26.57
CA LYS A 455 0.24 -21.07 26.05
C LYS A 455 -0.38 -21.89 27.18
N ASP A 456 0.35 -22.16 28.25
CA ASP A 456 -0.16 -22.93 29.39
C ASP A 456 -1.19 -22.13 30.21
N ILE A 457 -0.99 -20.81 30.35
CA ILE A 457 -1.93 -19.91 31.05
C ILE A 457 -3.22 -19.71 30.25
N TYR A 458 -3.10 -19.34 28.97
CA TYR A 458 -4.24 -18.88 28.16
C TYR A 458 -4.81 -19.97 27.25
N ASN A 459 -4.18 -21.14 27.17
CA ASN A 459 -4.51 -22.20 26.22
C ASN A 459 -4.58 -21.69 24.76
N LEU A 460 -3.70 -20.73 24.42
CA LEU A 460 -3.61 -20.07 23.12
C LEU A 460 -2.15 -19.81 22.76
N GLU A 461 -1.80 -19.96 21.50
CA GLU A 461 -0.52 -19.50 20.97
C GLU A 461 -0.48 -17.96 20.89
N SER A 462 0.60 -17.36 21.37
CA SER A 462 0.79 -15.91 21.22
C SER A 462 1.03 -15.55 19.76
N ASP A 463 0.46 -14.42 19.34
CA ASP A 463 0.63 -13.90 17.98
C ASP A 463 1.93 -13.07 17.85
N ILE A 464 2.71 -12.95 18.94
CA ILE A 464 4.01 -12.28 19.00
C ILE A 464 5.08 -13.15 19.69
N ASP A 465 6.36 -12.84 19.44
CA ASP A 465 7.45 -13.44 20.19
C ASP A 465 7.48 -12.87 21.61
N LEU A 466 7.24 -13.73 22.61
CA LEU A 466 7.24 -13.33 24.01
C LEU A 466 8.61 -13.51 24.67
N SER A 467 9.64 -13.89 23.90
CA SER A 467 11.01 -14.08 24.42
C SER A 467 11.58 -12.86 25.15
N ARG A 468 11.10 -11.66 24.83
CA ARG A 468 11.49 -10.38 25.44
C ARG A 468 10.84 -10.05 26.80
N TYR A 469 9.91 -10.88 27.27
CA TYR A 469 9.23 -10.69 28.55
C TYR A 469 9.70 -11.67 29.61
N TYR A 470 9.48 -11.32 30.87
CA TYR A 470 9.30 -12.27 31.96
C TYR A 470 7.81 -12.35 32.26
N ILE A 471 7.23 -13.55 32.15
CA ILE A 471 5.82 -13.81 32.45
C ILE A 471 5.73 -14.53 33.79
N SER A 472 5.00 -13.94 34.72
CA SER A 472 4.69 -14.53 36.02
C SER A 472 3.19 -14.53 36.24
N GLN A 473 2.65 -15.68 36.64
CA GLN A 473 1.28 -15.81 37.10
C GLN A 473 1.26 -15.60 38.61
N GLU A 474 0.56 -14.57 39.08
CA GLU A 474 0.24 -14.36 40.48
C GLU A 474 -1.20 -14.85 40.75
N ASN A 475 -1.67 -14.78 42.00
CA ASN A 475 -2.97 -15.37 42.37
C ASN A 475 -4.15 -14.78 41.57
N ASP A 476 -4.10 -13.50 41.23
CA ASP A 476 -5.22 -12.77 40.61
C ASP A 476 -4.85 -12.02 39.31
N ASN A 477 -3.60 -12.16 38.84
CA ASN A 477 -3.10 -11.49 37.65
C ASN A 477 -2.07 -12.32 36.87
N VAL A 478 -1.82 -11.93 35.63
CA VAL A 478 -0.65 -12.38 34.86
C VAL A 478 0.17 -11.15 34.50
N LYS A 479 1.41 -11.11 34.99
CA LYS A 479 2.32 -9.98 34.84
C LYS A 479 3.36 -10.26 33.77
N PHE A 480 3.50 -9.32 32.83
CA PHE A 480 4.47 -9.31 31.76
C PHE A 480 5.44 -8.16 32.00
N THR A 481 6.68 -8.49 32.34
CA THR A 481 7.73 -7.48 32.58
C THR A 481 8.72 -7.50 31.41
N SER A 482 8.88 -6.37 30.72
CA SER A 482 9.84 -6.25 29.63
C SER A 482 11.27 -6.33 30.15
N LYS A 483 12.12 -7.13 29.48
CA LYS A 483 13.54 -7.31 29.86
C LYS A 483 14.38 -6.05 29.70
N ASP A 484 14.02 -5.16 28.76
CA ASP A 484 14.92 -4.10 28.28
C ASP A 484 14.36 -2.68 28.44
N LYS A 485 13.08 -2.49 28.83
CA LYS A 485 12.40 -1.19 28.66
C LYS A 485 11.61 -0.62 29.86
N ASN A 486 11.71 -1.18 31.07
CA ASN A 486 10.87 -0.76 32.21
C ASN A 486 9.36 -0.70 31.86
N ILE A 487 8.91 -1.59 30.97
CA ILE A 487 7.49 -1.71 30.59
C ILE A 487 6.91 -2.88 31.36
N GLU A 488 5.78 -2.63 32.00
CA GLU A 488 5.00 -3.64 32.71
C GLU A 488 3.59 -3.67 32.12
N ILE A 489 3.08 -4.88 31.88
CA ILE A 489 1.69 -5.13 31.51
C ILE A 489 1.14 -6.14 32.51
N GLU A 490 0.02 -5.83 33.13
CA GLU A 490 -0.63 -6.68 34.11
C GLU A 490 -2.04 -7.02 33.62
N ASP A 491 -2.25 -8.29 33.31
CA ASP A 491 -3.54 -8.83 32.89
C ASP A 491 -4.35 -9.28 34.12
N ARG A 492 -5.39 -8.53 34.48
CA ARG A 492 -6.29 -8.83 35.59
C ARG A 492 -7.66 -9.25 35.08
N ILE A 493 -8.51 -9.79 35.94
CA ILE A 493 -9.83 -10.32 35.52
C ILE A 493 -10.66 -9.27 34.74
N GLU A 494 -10.76 -8.04 35.25
CA GLU A 494 -11.63 -6.99 34.69
C GLU A 494 -10.88 -5.82 34.04
N GLU A 495 -9.55 -5.78 34.12
CA GLU A 495 -8.73 -4.68 33.61
C GLU A 495 -7.39 -5.19 33.08
N ILE A 496 -6.75 -4.40 32.20
CA ILE A 496 -5.36 -4.61 31.79
C ILE A 496 -4.62 -3.31 32.12
N LEU A 497 -3.61 -3.38 32.98
CA LEU A 497 -2.80 -2.24 33.38
C LEU A 497 -1.50 -2.24 32.59
N SER A 498 -1.01 -1.06 32.23
CA SER A 498 0.32 -0.92 31.64
C SER A 498 0.95 0.43 31.93
N THR A 499 2.28 0.49 31.91
CA THR A 499 3.05 1.74 31.90
C THR A 499 2.72 2.59 30.66
N GLU A 500 2.70 3.92 30.75
CA GLU A 500 2.23 4.79 29.64
C GLU A 500 3.05 4.69 28.34
N ASN A 501 4.35 4.42 28.42
CA ASN A 501 5.28 4.45 27.26
C ASN A 501 5.44 3.08 26.59
N ILE A 502 4.33 2.49 26.14
CA ILE A 502 4.33 1.20 25.44
C ILE A 502 4.86 1.28 23.99
N THR A 503 5.48 0.20 23.52
CA THR A 503 5.86 0.00 22.11
C THR A 503 4.71 -0.59 21.29
N ASP A 504 4.82 -0.61 19.95
CA ASP A 504 3.82 -1.22 19.07
C ASP A 504 3.64 -2.74 19.32
N GLU A 505 4.72 -3.44 19.69
CA GLU A 505 4.65 -4.86 20.07
C GLU A 505 3.96 -5.08 21.43
N ASP A 506 4.09 -4.12 22.37
CA ASP A 506 3.36 -4.15 23.64
C ASP A 506 1.87 -3.87 23.41
N ALA A 507 1.57 -2.93 22.52
CA ALA A 507 0.20 -2.62 22.11
C ALA A 507 -0.50 -3.84 21.48
N LYS A 508 0.23 -4.62 20.67
CA LYS A 508 -0.25 -5.90 20.12
C LYS A 508 -0.54 -6.94 21.19
N LEU A 509 0.35 -7.09 22.17
CA LEU A 509 0.12 -7.98 23.30
C LEU A 509 -1.16 -7.58 24.07
N ILE A 510 -1.30 -6.31 24.39
CA ILE A 510 -2.48 -5.78 25.08
C ILE A 510 -3.75 -6.02 24.25
N ALA A 511 -3.74 -5.73 22.95
CA ALA A 511 -4.87 -6.00 22.06
C ALA A 511 -5.22 -7.50 22.01
N GLN A 512 -4.22 -8.38 21.95
CA GLN A 512 -4.42 -9.84 21.99
C GLN A 512 -5.09 -10.28 23.30
N LEU A 513 -4.65 -9.75 24.44
CA LEU A 513 -5.24 -10.02 25.75
C LEU A 513 -6.69 -9.51 25.85
N MET A 514 -6.96 -8.29 25.36
CA MET A 514 -8.32 -7.72 25.32
C MET A 514 -9.29 -8.60 24.52
N LEU A 515 -8.85 -9.10 23.35
CA LEU A 515 -9.65 -10.00 22.53
C LEU A 515 -9.87 -11.36 23.20
N GLN A 516 -8.90 -11.89 23.94
CA GLN A 516 -9.07 -13.11 24.73
C GLN A 516 -10.13 -12.95 25.82
N LYS A 517 -10.21 -11.77 26.45
CA LYS A 517 -11.28 -11.44 27.40
C LYS A 517 -12.65 -11.22 26.76
N GLY A 518 -12.74 -11.26 25.42
CA GLY A 518 -13.98 -11.02 24.69
C GLY A 518 -14.36 -9.54 24.61
N TRP A 519 -13.47 -8.62 24.96
CA TRP A 519 -13.67 -7.18 24.75
C TRP A 519 -13.52 -6.91 23.26
N THR A 520 -14.64 -6.86 22.55
CA THR A 520 -14.69 -6.77 21.08
C THR A 520 -15.01 -5.37 20.56
N ASP A 521 -15.42 -4.47 21.47
CA ASP A 521 -15.73 -3.07 21.19
C ASP A 521 -14.84 -2.17 22.03
N ILE A 522 -13.74 -1.73 21.45
CA ILE A 522 -12.75 -0.88 22.12
C ILE A 522 -13.33 0.46 22.60
N LYS A 523 -14.46 0.91 22.05
CA LYS A 523 -15.12 2.14 22.51
C LYS A 523 -15.79 1.98 23.87
N LYS A 524 -16.04 0.74 24.29
CA LYS A 524 -16.61 0.39 25.60
C LYS A 524 -15.55 0.05 26.64
N VAL A 525 -14.29 0.01 26.25
CA VAL A 525 -13.16 -0.21 27.15
C VAL A 525 -12.81 1.13 27.78
N ASN A 526 -12.82 1.18 29.12
CA ASN A 526 -12.38 2.35 29.85
C ASN A 526 -10.84 2.40 29.88
N PHE A 527 -10.27 3.46 29.34
CA PHE A 527 -8.82 3.66 29.32
C PHE A 527 -8.30 4.53 30.48
N ASN A 528 -9.14 4.87 31.47
CA ASN A 528 -8.79 5.79 32.58
C ASN A 528 -8.17 7.12 32.07
N GLU A 529 -7.36 7.81 32.87
CA GLU A 529 -6.63 9.05 32.49
C GLU A 529 -5.44 8.80 31.53
N SER A 530 -5.48 7.73 30.72
CA SER A 530 -4.39 7.40 29.79
C SER A 530 -4.18 8.48 28.73
N SER A 531 -2.93 8.64 28.30
CA SER A 531 -2.57 9.58 27.24
C SER A 531 -3.28 9.26 25.91
N LYS A 532 -3.55 10.30 25.10
CA LYS A 532 -4.16 10.13 23.77
C LYS A 532 -3.32 9.24 22.86
N GLU A 533 -1.99 9.29 22.99
CA GLU A 533 -1.06 8.46 22.21
C GLU A 533 -1.14 6.99 22.59
N PHE A 534 -1.19 6.67 23.90
CA PHE A 534 -1.39 5.31 24.39
C PHE A 534 -2.71 4.73 23.86
N ILE A 535 -3.81 5.48 24.01
CA ILE A 535 -5.13 5.08 23.53
C ILE A 535 -5.11 4.87 22.02
N LYS A 536 -4.42 5.74 21.26
CA LYS A 536 -4.29 5.61 19.82
C LYS A 536 -3.52 4.35 19.42
N LYS A 537 -2.39 4.03 20.05
CA LYS A 537 -1.62 2.80 19.76
C LYS A 537 -2.43 1.53 20.00
N ILE A 538 -3.13 1.43 21.14
CA ILE A 538 -4.01 0.28 21.41
C ILE A 538 -5.15 0.23 20.40
N LYS A 539 -5.77 1.37 20.08
CA LYS A 539 -6.82 1.44 19.06
C LYS A 539 -6.33 1.05 17.69
N ASP A 540 -5.16 1.51 17.27
CA ASP A 540 -4.59 1.20 15.97
C ASP A 540 -4.29 -0.29 15.84
N GLU A 541 -3.75 -0.95 16.88
CA GLU A 541 -3.53 -2.41 16.84
C GLU A 541 -4.83 -3.20 16.92
N PHE A 542 -5.76 -2.80 17.80
CA PHE A 542 -7.08 -3.41 17.91
C PHE A 542 -7.91 -3.21 16.63
N GLU A 543 -7.75 -2.07 15.95
CA GLU A 543 -8.39 -1.74 14.68
C GLU A 543 -7.65 -2.32 13.47
N LYS A 544 -6.33 -2.57 13.52
CA LYS A 544 -5.60 -3.34 12.49
C LYS A 544 -6.10 -4.79 12.44
N ASP A 545 -6.27 -5.41 13.60
CA ASP A 545 -6.90 -6.73 13.69
C ASP A 545 -8.39 -6.68 13.28
N ASN A 546 -9.05 -5.54 13.49
CA ASN A 546 -10.44 -5.34 13.05
C ASN A 546 -10.61 -4.83 11.61
N SER A 547 -9.57 -4.36 10.94
CA SER A 547 -9.61 -3.80 9.58
C SER A 547 -8.98 -4.76 8.56
N GLN A 548 -8.42 -5.86 9.05
CA GLN A 548 -8.40 -7.13 8.34
C GLN A 548 -9.74 -7.89 8.43
N ARG A 549 -10.81 -7.32 9.04
CA ARG A 549 -12.20 -7.83 8.99
C ARG A 549 -12.93 -7.48 7.71
#